data_AF-A0A0F8WLR0-F1
#
_entry.id   AF-A0A0F8WLR0-F1
#
_cell.length_a   1.000
_cell.length_b   1.000
_cell.length_c   1.000
_cell.angle_alpha   90.00
_cell.angle_beta   90.00
_cell.angle_gamma   90.00
#
_symmetry.space_group_name_H-M   'P 1'
#
loop_
_entity.id
_entity.type
_entity.pdbx_description
1 polymer ?
#
loop_
_entity_poly.entity_id
_entity_poly.type
_entity_poly.pdbx_seq_one_letter_code
_entity_poly.pdbx_strand_id
1 'polypeptide(L)'
;LKARIPLNANPRKASYLSYRAAGFSVRESCALVPVSFATVKAWRRDDEEFRQWESGEKLAWLQSNVSQDLMQMEFMRNFRLCLRLDKKVLFKAALSLSLLDEREMEVLKVIRKHYTPQDIMAVQRALVPEPDHLPPGYRRESVTYTVEGRQVESEEVRRANARLLLENFEAGKRALEALPEPTEQSNGDKPLEGEILDSGN
;
A
#
# COMPACT_ATOMS: atom_id res chain seq x y z
N LEU A 1 19.48 7.42 -7.30
CA LEU A 1 18.44 6.42 -7.58
C LEU A 1 18.68 5.93 -9.00
N LYS A 2 19.25 4.73 -9.18
CA LYS A 2 19.31 4.15 -10.52
C LYS A 2 17.89 3.67 -10.81
N ALA A 3 17.15 4.46 -11.58
CA ALA A 3 15.86 4.05 -12.10
C ALA A 3 16.02 2.70 -12.82
N ARG A 4 15.02 1.82 -12.76
CA ARG A 4 14.94 0.59 -13.58
C ARG A 4 14.74 0.90 -15.07
N ILE A 5 15.39 1.94 -15.57
CA ILE A 5 15.36 2.31 -16.98
C ILE A 5 16.49 1.49 -17.61
N PRO A 6 16.16 0.55 -18.51
CA PRO A 6 17.13 -0.32 -19.16
C PRO A 6 17.86 0.51 -20.21
N LEU A 7 18.84 1.29 -19.77
CA LEU A 7 19.74 2.01 -20.64
C LEU A 7 21.18 1.81 -20.18
N ASN A 8 22.07 1.82 -21.16
CA ASN A 8 23.52 1.85 -20.98
C ASN A 8 23.91 2.70 -19.77
N ALA A 9 24.86 2.21 -18.98
CA ALA A 9 25.23 2.58 -17.60
C ALA A 9 25.58 4.07 -17.32
N ASN A 10 25.23 5.00 -18.19
CA ASN A 10 25.36 6.43 -18.03
C ASN A 10 24.32 6.99 -17.04
N PRO A 11 24.74 7.45 -15.85
CA PRO A 11 23.82 7.95 -14.83
C PRO A 11 23.10 9.23 -15.27
N ARG A 12 23.70 10.06 -16.14
CA ARG A 12 23.06 11.31 -16.59
C ARG A 12 21.91 11.04 -17.54
N LYS A 13 22.04 10.05 -18.44
CA LYS A 13 20.95 9.61 -19.33
C LYS A 13 19.79 9.02 -18.52
N ALA A 14 20.11 8.15 -17.55
CA ALA A 14 19.11 7.54 -16.68
C ALA A 14 18.36 8.58 -15.84
N SER A 15 19.06 9.54 -15.23
CA SER A 15 18.43 10.64 -14.50
C SER A 15 17.61 11.54 -15.40
N TYR A 16 18.07 11.86 -16.61
CA TYR A 16 17.29 12.67 -17.55
C TYR A 16 15.98 11.95 -17.92
N LEU A 17 16.05 10.65 -18.20
CA LEU A 17 14.87 9.88 -18.56
C LEU A 17 13.93 9.58 -17.40
N SER A 18 14.40 9.57 -16.15
CA SER A 18 13.48 9.47 -15.01
C SER A 18 12.54 10.68 -14.94
N TYR A 19 13.03 11.88 -15.26
CA TYR A 19 12.16 13.06 -15.39
C TYR A 19 11.26 12.99 -16.62
N ARG A 20 11.76 12.50 -17.76
CA ARG A 20 10.91 12.29 -18.95
C ARG A 20 9.79 11.28 -18.69
N ALA A 21 10.09 10.20 -17.96
CA ALA A 21 9.13 9.20 -17.52
C ALA A 21 8.09 9.78 -16.54
N ALA A 22 8.45 10.78 -15.75
CA ALA A 22 7.51 11.51 -14.89
C ALA A 22 6.71 12.60 -15.63
N GLY A 23 6.83 12.70 -16.96
CA GLY A 23 6.04 13.63 -17.79
C GLY A 23 6.68 15.00 -18.02
N PHE A 24 7.88 15.25 -17.51
CA PHE A 24 8.56 16.53 -17.72
C PHE A 24 8.95 16.76 -19.18
N SER A 25 8.88 18.01 -19.63
CA SER A 25 9.38 18.42 -20.93
C SER A 25 10.91 18.26 -21.02
N VAL A 26 11.44 18.30 -22.24
CA VAL A 26 12.89 18.23 -22.48
C VAL A 26 13.61 19.38 -21.77
N ARG A 27 13.03 20.59 -21.79
CA ARG A 27 13.63 21.78 -21.17
C ARG A 27 13.70 21.64 -19.65
N GLU A 28 12.61 21.20 -19.02
CA GLU A 28 12.58 20.97 -17.57
C GLU A 28 13.55 19.86 -17.15
N SER A 29 13.56 18.75 -17.90
CA SER A 29 14.46 17.63 -17.62
C SER A 29 15.94 18.03 -17.73
N CYS A 30 16.30 18.88 -18.70
CA CYS A 30 17.64 19.47 -18.84
C CYS A 30 18.02 20.42 -17.69
N ALA A 31 17.05 21.13 -17.13
CA ALA A 31 17.27 22.02 -15.99
C ALA A 31 17.49 21.23 -14.69
N LEU A 32 16.74 20.15 -14.49
CA LEU A 32 16.79 19.32 -13.28
C LEU A 32 18.02 18.40 -13.25
N VAL A 33 18.38 17.81 -14.38
CA VAL A 33 19.62 17.06 -14.56
C VAL A 33 20.53 17.97 -15.33
N PRO A 34 21.39 18.79 -14.71
CA PRO A 34 22.09 19.90 -15.36
C PRO A 34 22.87 19.44 -16.60
N VAL A 35 22.19 19.39 -17.75
CA VAL A 35 22.62 18.90 -19.05
C VAL A 35 22.11 19.89 -20.08
N SER A 36 22.94 20.22 -21.06
CA SER A 36 22.52 21.13 -22.13
C SER A 36 21.66 20.40 -23.15
N PHE A 37 20.77 21.14 -23.81
CA PHE A 37 20.00 20.60 -24.93
C PHE A 37 20.91 20.07 -26.06
N ALA A 38 22.08 20.69 -26.27
CA ALA A 38 23.08 20.19 -27.21
C ALA A 38 23.59 18.78 -26.84
N THR A 39 23.74 18.50 -25.54
CA THR A 39 24.12 17.17 -25.03
C THR A 39 23.04 16.13 -25.34
N VAL A 40 21.77 16.47 -25.11
CA VAL A 40 20.64 15.59 -25.45
C VAL A 40 20.55 15.35 -26.96
N LYS A 41 20.76 16.40 -27.77
CA LYS A 41 20.81 16.27 -29.24
C LYS A 41 21.93 15.33 -29.70
N ALA A 42 23.10 15.40 -29.08
CA ALA A 42 24.19 14.46 -29.33
C ALA A 42 23.80 13.03 -28.93
N TRP A 43 23.19 12.84 -27.76
CA TRP A 43 22.71 11.51 -27.33
C TRP A 43 21.69 10.91 -28.31
N ARG A 44 20.75 11.70 -28.84
CA ARG A 44 19.79 11.22 -29.86
C ARG A 44 20.44 10.79 -31.17
N ARG A 45 21.59 11.37 -31.51
CA ARG A 45 22.33 11.06 -32.73
C ARG A 45 23.23 9.84 -32.55
N ASP A 46 23.89 9.76 -31.39
CA ASP A 46 24.95 8.80 -31.13
C ASP A 46 24.41 7.51 -30.46
N ASP A 47 23.17 7.52 -29.95
CA ASP A 47 22.52 6.41 -29.25
C ASP A 47 21.06 6.28 -29.68
N GLU A 48 20.80 5.39 -30.65
CA GLU A 48 19.44 5.13 -31.17
C GLU A 48 18.53 4.53 -30.09
N GLU A 49 19.07 3.75 -29.15
CA GLU A 49 18.29 3.18 -28.05
C GLU A 49 17.76 4.30 -27.15
N PHE A 50 18.62 5.26 -26.78
CA PHE A 50 18.22 6.45 -26.04
C PHE A 50 17.14 7.24 -26.79
N ARG A 51 17.28 7.41 -28.12
CA ARG A 51 16.30 8.12 -28.95
C ARG A 51 14.92 7.48 -28.87
N GLN A 52 14.85 6.15 -28.91
CA GLN A 52 13.61 5.40 -28.77
C GLN A 52 13.01 5.57 -27.37
N TRP A 53 13.80 5.49 -26.29
CA TRP A 53 13.27 5.66 -24.93
C TRP A 53 12.79 7.08 -24.62
N GLU A 54 13.32 8.08 -25.34
CA GLU A 54 12.96 9.48 -25.13
C GLU A 54 11.73 9.95 -25.92
N SER A 55 11.24 9.15 -26.87
CA SER A 55 10.17 9.55 -27.80
C SER A 55 9.26 8.40 -28.21
N GLY A 56 8.05 8.71 -28.66
CA GLY A 56 7.11 7.71 -29.18
C GLY A 56 6.63 6.71 -28.12
N GLU A 57 6.50 5.46 -28.54
CA GLU A 57 5.83 4.40 -27.76
C GLU A 57 6.59 4.00 -26.48
N LYS A 58 7.92 3.96 -26.51
CA LYS A 58 8.70 3.60 -25.32
C LYS A 58 8.65 4.68 -24.24
N LEU A 59 8.56 5.95 -24.62
CA LEU A 59 8.31 7.03 -23.66
C LEU A 59 6.93 6.88 -23.02
N ALA A 60 5.89 6.61 -23.82
CA ALA A 60 4.55 6.38 -23.31
C ALA A 60 4.53 5.18 -22.34
N TRP A 61 5.23 4.10 -22.69
CA TRP A 61 5.40 2.95 -21.80
C TRP A 61 6.10 3.32 -20.49
N LEU A 62 7.18 4.12 -20.53
CA LEU A 62 7.85 4.60 -19.31
C LEU A 62 6.89 5.42 -18.44
N GLN A 63 6.09 6.28 -19.06
CA GLN A 63 5.13 7.13 -18.35
C GLN A 63 4.01 6.31 -17.71
N SER A 64 3.55 5.23 -18.33
CA SER A 64 2.50 4.38 -17.77
C SER A 64 3.01 3.37 -16.73
N ASN A 65 4.24 2.86 -16.87
CA ASN A 65 4.71 1.73 -16.07
C ASN A 65 5.77 2.10 -15.03
N VAL A 66 6.55 3.16 -15.25
CA VAL A 66 7.73 3.48 -14.42
C VAL A 66 7.53 4.77 -13.62
N SER A 67 6.63 5.66 -14.04
CA SER A 67 6.39 6.94 -13.37
C SER A 67 5.95 6.77 -11.90
N GLN A 68 5.00 5.86 -11.64
CA GLN A 68 4.48 5.59 -10.30
C GLN A 68 5.57 5.02 -9.40
N ASP A 69 6.33 4.03 -9.88
CA ASP A 69 7.46 3.45 -9.16
C ASP A 69 8.53 4.49 -8.82
N LEU A 70 8.84 5.39 -9.76
CA LEU A 70 9.79 6.49 -9.54
C LEU A 70 9.32 7.42 -8.44
N MET A 71 8.05 7.86 -8.51
CA MET A 71 7.46 8.73 -7.49
C MET A 71 7.47 8.06 -6.11
N GLN A 72 7.07 6.79 -6.04
CA GLN A 72 7.09 6.02 -4.78
C GLN A 72 8.51 5.89 -4.22
N MET A 73 9.50 5.55 -5.05
CA MET A 73 10.89 5.44 -4.61
C MET A 73 11.46 6.79 -4.13
N GLU A 74 11.18 7.88 -4.84
CA GLU A 74 11.61 9.23 -4.45
C GLU A 74 10.94 9.68 -3.15
N PHE A 75 9.63 9.45 -3.04
CA PHE A 75 8.88 9.74 -1.83
C PHE A 75 9.44 8.95 -0.64
N MET A 76 9.58 7.63 -0.77
CA MET A 76 10.10 6.77 0.31
C MET A 76 11.53 7.14 0.72
N ARG A 77 12.38 7.52 -0.25
CA ARG A 77 13.72 8.03 0.03
C ARG A 77 13.66 9.32 0.85
N ASN A 78 12.85 10.29 0.43
CA ASN A 78 12.73 11.57 1.11
C ASN A 78 12.10 11.41 2.50
N PHE A 79 11.08 10.56 2.61
CA PHE A 79 10.44 10.21 3.88
C PHE A 79 11.45 9.62 4.88
N ARG A 80 12.33 8.71 4.44
CA ARG A 80 13.42 8.19 5.27
C ARG A 80 14.37 9.30 5.76
N LEU A 81 14.63 10.32 4.95
CA LEU A 81 15.48 11.44 5.36
C LEU A 81 14.80 12.29 6.44
N CYS A 82 13.49 12.55 6.31
CA CYS A 82 12.70 13.21 7.35
C CYS A 82 12.74 12.41 8.66
N LEU A 83 12.47 11.10 8.63
CA LEU A 83 12.53 10.25 9.82
C LEU A 83 13.90 10.26 10.51
N ARG A 84 15.01 10.41 9.75
CA ARG A 84 16.35 10.55 10.34
C ARG A 84 16.55 11.86 11.06
N LEU A 85 15.96 12.95 10.57
CA LEU A 85 15.98 14.24 11.26
C LEU A 85 15.11 14.16 12.51
N ASP A 86 13.90 13.62 12.39
CA ASP A 86 12.97 13.45 13.49
C ASP A 86 13.58 12.64 14.63
N LYS A 87 14.28 11.53 14.30
CA LYS A 87 15.01 10.73 15.28
C LYS A 87 15.97 11.57 16.12
N LYS A 88 16.71 12.50 15.52
CA LYS A 88 17.67 13.33 16.26
C LYS A 88 16.97 14.21 17.29
N VAL A 89 15.88 14.85 16.89
CA VAL A 89 15.09 15.74 17.75
C VAL A 89 14.40 14.94 18.85
N LEU A 90 13.74 13.83 18.50
CA LEU A 90 13.05 12.96 19.44
C LEU A 90 14.00 12.34 20.46
N PHE A 91 15.20 11.92 20.03
CA PHE A 91 16.19 11.34 20.93
C PHE A 91 16.69 12.36 21.97
N LYS A 92 16.98 13.60 21.55
CA LYS A 92 17.32 14.69 22.49
C LYS A 92 16.16 14.98 23.45
N ALA A 93 14.94 15.07 22.93
CA ALA A 93 13.75 15.39 23.72
C ALA A 93 13.44 14.32 24.76
N ALA A 94 13.70 13.05 24.45
CA ALA A 94 13.55 11.93 25.38
C ALA A 94 14.52 12.00 26.56
N LEU A 95 15.70 12.62 26.39
CA LEU A 95 16.66 12.83 27.48
C LEU A 95 16.27 14.04 28.33
N SER A 96 15.99 15.18 27.70
CA SER A 96 15.41 16.36 28.36
C SER A 96 14.95 17.39 27.32
N LEU A 97 13.80 18.00 27.56
CA LEU A 97 13.28 19.10 26.73
C LEU A 97 14.16 20.36 26.79
N SER A 98 14.93 20.56 27.86
CA SER A 98 15.83 21.71 27.99
C SER A 98 17.05 21.65 27.07
N LEU A 99 17.31 20.49 26.45
CA LEU A 99 18.42 20.28 25.51
C LEU A 99 18.08 20.67 24.07
N LEU A 100 16.82 21.02 23.79
CA LEU A 100 16.39 21.42 22.46
C LEU A 100 16.58 22.93 22.28
N ASP A 101 17.05 23.30 21.10
CA ASP A 101 16.99 24.70 20.66
C ASP A 101 15.54 25.07 20.25
N GLU A 102 15.29 26.37 20.06
CA GLU A 102 13.96 26.88 19.70
C GLU A 102 13.46 26.31 18.36
N ARG A 103 14.35 26.06 17.40
CA ARG A 103 13.99 25.49 16.09
C ARG A 103 13.64 24.01 16.21
N GLU A 104 14.41 23.25 16.97
CA GLU A 104 14.18 21.85 17.29
C GLU A 104 12.88 21.67 18.06
N MET A 105 12.53 22.62 18.95
CA MET A 105 11.26 22.64 19.65
C MET A 105 10.08 22.84 18.69
N GLU A 106 10.19 23.76 17.71
CA GLU A 106 9.17 23.93 16.67
C GLU A 106 9.02 22.67 15.80
N VAL A 107 10.14 22.05 15.42
CA VAL A 107 10.13 20.77 14.70
C VAL A 107 9.46 19.68 15.54
N LEU A 108 9.77 19.58 16.84
CA LEU A 108 9.14 18.62 17.75
C LEU A 108 7.62 18.79 17.83
N LYS A 109 7.12 20.04 17.88
CA LYS A 109 5.68 20.33 17.88
C LYS A 109 5.00 19.85 16.61
N VAL A 110 5.68 19.91 15.45
CA VAL A 110 5.17 19.40 14.18
C VAL A 110 5.20 17.87 14.16
N ILE A 111 6.35 17.27 14.50
CA ILE A 111 6.54 15.81 14.53
C ILE A 111 5.43 15.14 15.35
N ARG A 112 5.17 15.62 16.57
CA ARG A 112 4.19 15.01 17.47
C ARG A 112 2.76 14.94 16.92
N LYS A 113 2.40 15.79 15.94
CA LYS A 113 1.08 15.75 15.29
C LYS A 113 0.90 14.52 14.40
N HIS A 114 1.99 13.89 13.97
CA HIS A 114 2.00 12.79 13.00
C HIS A 114 2.25 11.40 13.63
N TYR A 115 2.31 11.32 14.96
CA TYR A 115 2.41 10.05 15.71
C TYR A 115 1.04 9.65 16.28
N THR A 116 0.00 9.76 15.45
CA THR A 116 -1.34 9.30 15.81
C THR A 116 -1.57 7.87 15.31
N PRO A 117 -2.47 7.09 15.94
CA PRO A 117 -2.85 5.78 15.41
C PRO A 117 -3.33 5.84 13.96
N GLN A 118 -4.03 6.91 13.57
CA GLN A 118 -4.53 7.13 12.22
C GLN A 118 -3.39 7.26 11.20
N ASP A 119 -2.34 8.02 11.54
CA ASP A 119 -1.16 8.17 10.68
C ASP A 119 -0.40 6.84 10.53
N ILE A 120 -0.30 6.05 11.60
CA ILE A 120 0.31 4.72 11.56
C ILE A 120 -0.46 3.80 10.61
N MET A 121 -1.80 3.79 10.68
CA MET A 121 -2.64 3.02 9.77
C MET A 121 -2.50 3.50 8.32
N ALA A 122 -2.39 4.80 8.09
CA ALA A 122 -2.18 5.36 6.76
C ALA A 122 -0.82 4.94 6.17
N VAL A 123 0.24 4.95 6.99
CA VAL A 123 1.57 4.47 6.59
C VAL A 123 1.53 2.96 6.30
N GLN A 124 0.88 2.16 7.14
CA GLN A 124 0.73 0.72 6.89
C GLN A 124 -0.01 0.45 5.57
N ARG A 125 -1.09 1.18 5.30
CA ARG A 125 -1.82 1.08 4.02
C ARG A 125 -0.94 1.48 2.83
N ALA A 126 -0.13 2.53 2.97
CA ALA A 126 0.77 2.97 1.91
C ALA A 126 1.95 2.02 1.65
N LEU A 127 2.37 1.25 2.66
CA LEU A 127 3.48 0.29 2.57
C LEU A 127 3.05 -1.09 2.05
N VAL A 128 1.77 -1.44 2.21
CA VAL A 128 1.22 -2.66 1.62
C VAL A 128 0.86 -2.34 0.16
N PRO A 129 1.53 -2.96 -0.84
CA PRO A 129 1.07 -2.84 -2.22
C PRO A 129 -0.34 -3.39 -2.28
N GLU A 130 -1.30 -2.59 -2.76
CA GLU A 130 -2.65 -3.07 -2.99
C GLU A 130 -2.57 -4.32 -3.89
N PRO A 131 -3.15 -5.47 -3.48
CA PRO A 131 -3.07 -6.73 -4.24
C PRO A 131 -3.88 -6.69 -5.54
N ASP A 132 -4.18 -5.50 -6.06
CA ASP A 132 -5.01 -5.25 -7.24
C ASP A 132 -4.24 -4.98 -8.53
N HIS A 133 -2.91 -4.99 -8.48
CA HIS A 133 -2.09 -4.87 -9.68
C HIS A 133 -1.88 -6.26 -10.29
N LEU A 134 -2.97 -6.88 -10.72
CA LEU A 134 -2.87 -8.02 -11.62
C LEU A 134 -2.24 -7.52 -12.94
N PRO A 135 -1.27 -8.27 -13.52
CA PRO A 135 -0.72 -7.93 -14.83
C PRO A 135 -1.85 -7.80 -15.86
N PRO A 136 -1.70 -6.95 -16.91
CA PRO A 136 -2.71 -6.82 -17.95
C PRO A 136 -2.98 -8.20 -18.58
N GLY A 137 -4.19 -8.74 -18.36
CA GLY A 137 -4.60 -10.06 -18.84
C GLY A 137 -5.18 -10.99 -17.78
N TYR A 138 -4.98 -10.73 -16.48
CA TYR A 138 -5.56 -11.53 -15.41
C TYR A 138 -6.88 -10.90 -14.92
N ARG A 139 -8.00 -11.57 -15.21
CA ARG A 139 -9.33 -11.21 -14.69
C ARG A 139 -9.48 -11.84 -13.30
N ARG A 140 -9.91 -11.07 -12.30
CA ARG A 140 -10.36 -11.65 -11.02
C ARG A 140 -11.61 -12.48 -11.31
N GLU A 141 -11.53 -13.79 -11.12
CA GLU A 141 -12.74 -14.61 -10.98
C GLU A 141 -13.34 -14.25 -9.61
N SER A 142 -14.40 -13.45 -9.63
CA SER A 142 -15.21 -13.18 -8.44
C SER A 142 -15.89 -14.49 -8.05
N VAL A 143 -15.36 -15.16 -7.04
CA VAL A 143 -16.01 -16.34 -6.42
C VAL A 143 -17.29 -15.86 -5.75
N THR A 144 -18.43 -16.06 -6.40
CA THR A 144 -19.75 -15.85 -5.82
C THR A 144 -20.10 -17.06 -4.95
N TYR A 145 -20.12 -16.86 -3.63
CA TYR A 145 -20.58 -17.90 -2.70
C TYR A 145 -22.12 -17.98 -2.75
N THR A 146 -22.66 -19.07 -3.27
CA THR A 146 -24.08 -19.44 -3.15
C THR A 146 -24.36 -20.04 -1.77
N VAL A 147 -25.25 -19.42 -1.00
CA VAL A 147 -25.88 -20.05 0.17
C VAL A 147 -27.32 -20.41 -0.25
N GLU A 148 -27.67 -21.69 -0.15
CA GLU A 148 -29.02 -22.23 -0.43
C GLU A 148 -29.57 -21.93 -1.85
N GLY A 149 -28.74 -22.06 -2.88
CA GLY A 149 -29.21 -22.15 -4.28
C GLY A 149 -29.71 -20.86 -4.93
N ARG A 150 -29.50 -19.68 -4.33
CA ARG A 150 -29.76 -18.38 -4.97
C ARG A 150 -28.49 -17.52 -5.01
N GLN A 151 -28.10 -17.09 -6.21
CA GLN A 151 -27.00 -16.15 -6.42
C GLN A 151 -27.38 -14.76 -5.90
N VAL A 152 -26.48 -14.13 -5.14
CA VAL A 152 -26.67 -12.80 -4.56
C VAL A 152 -25.65 -11.84 -5.18
N GLU A 153 -26.01 -11.17 -6.27
CA GLU A 153 -25.11 -10.22 -6.95
C GLU A 153 -25.28 -8.75 -6.53
N SER A 154 -26.36 -8.37 -5.83
CA SER A 154 -26.57 -6.96 -5.44
C SER A 154 -26.36 -6.70 -3.93
N GLU A 155 -25.81 -5.53 -3.62
CA GLU A 155 -25.55 -5.07 -2.24
C GLU A 155 -26.84 -4.95 -1.41
N GLU A 156 -27.96 -4.67 -2.07
CA GLU A 156 -29.28 -4.59 -1.45
C GLU A 156 -29.77 -5.96 -0.94
N VAL A 157 -29.51 -7.03 -1.70
CA VAL A 157 -29.87 -8.40 -1.30
C VAL A 157 -28.96 -8.87 -0.16
N ARG A 158 -27.69 -8.43 -0.11
CA ARG A 158 -26.83 -8.66 1.06
C ARG A 158 -27.37 -8.01 2.32
N ARG A 159 -27.84 -6.76 2.24
CA ARG A 159 -28.44 -6.06 3.39
C ARG A 159 -29.77 -6.70 3.82
N ALA A 160 -30.58 -7.18 2.88
CA ALA A 160 -31.84 -7.88 3.18
C ALA A 160 -31.59 -9.23 3.88
N ASN A 161 -30.63 -10.03 3.38
CA ASN A 161 -30.28 -11.30 3.98
C ASN A 161 -29.63 -11.14 5.36
N ALA A 162 -28.82 -10.10 5.56
CA ALA A 162 -28.24 -9.79 6.86
C ALA A 162 -29.33 -9.44 7.91
N ARG A 163 -30.41 -8.75 7.49
CA ARG A 163 -31.55 -8.45 8.37
C ARG A 163 -32.33 -9.72 8.73
N LEU A 164 -32.60 -10.58 7.74
CA LEU A 164 -33.26 -11.88 7.97
C LEU A 164 -32.46 -12.79 8.90
N LEU A 165 -31.12 -12.83 8.76
CA LEU A 165 -30.26 -13.59 9.66
C LEU A 165 -30.29 -13.05 11.09
N LEU A 166 -30.31 -11.71 11.26
CA LEU A 166 -30.43 -11.09 12.57
C LEU A 166 -31.79 -11.39 13.22
N GLU A 167 -32.88 -11.33 12.45
CA GLU A 167 -34.22 -11.69 12.95
C GLU A 167 -34.30 -13.17 13.37
N ASN A 168 -33.68 -14.07 12.60
CA ASN A 168 -33.61 -15.49 12.96
C ASN A 168 -32.75 -15.73 14.22
N PHE A 169 -31.66 -14.97 14.39
CA PHE A 169 -30.84 -15.03 15.61
C PHE A 169 -31.59 -14.50 16.83
N GLU A 170 -32.34 -13.41 16.69
CA GLU A 170 -33.17 -12.88 17.78
C GLU A 170 -34.35 -13.80 18.12
N ALA A 171 -34.96 -14.44 17.11
CA ALA A 171 -36.00 -15.44 17.32
C ALA A 171 -35.45 -16.67 18.05
N GLY A 172 -34.25 -17.14 17.68
CA GLY A 172 -33.54 -18.21 18.38
C GLY A 172 -33.19 -17.84 19.82
N LYS A 173 -32.77 -16.60 20.08
CA LYS A 173 -32.48 -16.08 21.42
C LYS A 173 -33.74 -16.04 22.29
N ARG A 174 -34.86 -15.55 21.77
CA ARG A 174 -36.16 -15.57 22.49
C ARG A 174 -36.66 -16.98 22.76
N ALA A 175 -36.44 -17.92 21.83
CA ALA A 175 -36.77 -19.33 22.06
C ALA A 175 -35.90 -19.95 23.16
N LEU A 176 -34.61 -19.56 23.24
CA LEU A 176 -33.71 -20.00 24.31
C LEU A 176 -34.08 -19.41 25.68
N GLU A 177 -34.49 -18.15 25.71
CA GLU A 177 -34.94 -17.46 26.93
C GLU A 177 -36.33 -17.93 27.41
N ALA A 178 -37.13 -18.55 26.53
CA ALA A 178 -38.43 -19.12 26.85
C ALA A 178 -38.38 -20.58 27.33
N LEU A 179 -37.19 -21.21 27.33
CA LEU A 179 -36.99 -22.51 27.95
C LEU A 179 -36.92 -22.30 29.48
N PRO A 180 -37.68 -23.06 30.30
CA PRO A 180 -37.54 -22.99 31.74
C PRO A 180 -36.11 -23.39 32.14
N GLU A 181 -35.53 -22.67 33.10
CA GLU A 181 -34.15 -22.88 33.55
C GLU A 181 -33.89 -24.38 33.80
N PRO A 182 -32.81 -24.95 33.24
CA PRO A 182 -32.45 -26.32 33.53
C PRO A 182 -32.13 -26.41 35.03
N THR A 183 -32.93 -27.20 35.74
CA THR A 183 -32.69 -27.57 37.12
C THR A 183 -31.28 -28.14 37.24
N GLU A 184 -30.53 -27.66 38.23
CA GLU A 184 -29.20 -28.15 38.58
C GLU A 184 -29.24 -29.68 38.72
N GLN A 185 -28.76 -30.39 37.70
CA GLN A 185 -28.38 -31.78 37.81
C GLN A 185 -26.86 -31.85 37.81
N SER A 186 -26.34 -31.78 39.04
CA SER A 186 -25.09 -32.41 39.46
C SER A 186 -24.88 -33.74 38.73
N ASN A 187 -23.81 -33.83 37.94
CA ASN A 187 -23.02 -35.04 37.61
C ASN A 187 -22.06 -34.62 36.49
N GLY A 188 -20.74 -34.59 36.61
CA GLY A 188 -19.79 -35.08 37.58
C GLY A 188 -18.45 -35.11 36.85
N ASP A 189 -17.35 -34.86 37.55
CA ASP A 189 -15.98 -34.95 37.05
C ASP A 189 -15.73 -36.24 36.26
N LYS A 190 -15.83 -36.17 34.93
CA LYS A 190 -15.23 -37.14 34.03
C LYS A 190 -14.53 -36.40 32.88
N PRO A 191 -13.24 -36.68 32.65
CA PRO A 191 -12.55 -36.10 31.51
C PRO A 191 -13.21 -36.55 30.21
N LEU A 192 -13.28 -35.62 29.24
CA LEU A 192 -13.81 -35.86 27.90
C LEU A 192 -12.91 -36.87 27.18
N GLU A 193 -13.42 -38.08 26.93
CA GLU A 193 -12.80 -39.06 26.04
C GLU A 193 -13.24 -38.78 24.60
N GLY A 194 -12.28 -38.49 23.72
CA GLY A 194 -12.49 -38.30 22.29
C GLY A 194 -11.89 -39.46 21.51
N GLU A 195 -12.69 -40.08 20.65
CA GLU A 195 -12.26 -41.13 19.73
C GLU A 195 -11.72 -40.47 18.44
N ILE A 196 -10.46 -40.79 18.06
CA ILE A 196 -9.84 -40.31 16.83
C ILE A 196 -10.26 -41.25 15.71
N LEU A 197 -11.07 -40.77 14.76
CA LEU A 197 -11.35 -41.49 13.52
C LEU A 197 -10.17 -41.31 12.56
N ASP A 198 -9.31 -42.33 12.49
CA ASP A 198 -8.27 -42.48 11.47
C ASP A 198 -8.92 -42.46 10.08
N SER A 199 -8.59 -41.44 9.28
CA SER A 199 -8.96 -41.39 7.86
C SER A 199 -7.93 -42.21 7.08
N GLY A 200 -8.13 -43.53 7.05
CA GLY A 200 -7.36 -44.47 6.26
C GLY A 200 -7.94 -44.71 4.86
N ASN A 201 -7.06 -44.48 3.86
CA ASN A 201 -7.09 -44.83 2.42
C ASN A 201 -8.00 -44.03 1.47
#